data_AF-A0A6I9N0D9-F1
#
_entry.id   AF-A0A6I9N0D9-F1
#
_cell.length_a   1.000
_cell.length_b   1.000
_cell.length_c   1.000
_cell.angle_alpha   90.00
_cell.angle_beta   90.00
_cell.angle_gamma   90.00
#
_symmetry.space_group_name_H-M   'P 1'
#
loop_
_entity.id
_entity.type
_entity.pdbx_description
1 polymer ?
#
loop_
_entity_poly.entity_id
_entity_poly.type
_entity_poly.pdbx_seq_one_letter_code
_entity_poly.pdbx_strand_id
1 'polypeptide(L)'
;MEGGIHLTGDGRCDSPGHSAKYGGYTVIEQRINKVLDTQLVQSNEVTSSNACELEGLKRCLTLLTETHELDVASMVTDRHKSIAKYLREETPHNPHTAELKHHFDAWHIAKGSKPGELLNDILTNPHVLKDIKKISSTYQTSSLEAFHSLIIRFAPKHTGFMWLCQLARYYLAALHYNENSARLQAVTREGQERFTISFPKFKKGQHSVRKEKTPAKYKYTTNILEDLLQAYSDSPQNLRESIQEVRNQEPQPLASEMDHPDKDEAVRRHRCRFINQ
;
A
#
# COMPACT_ATOMS: atom_id res chain seq x y z
N MET A 1 28.23 30.49 -13.25
CA MET A 1 26.87 30.20 -12.74
C MET A 1 27.02 29.06 -11.76
N GLU A 2 26.66 29.22 -10.49
CA GLU A 2 26.70 28.09 -9.55
C GLU A 2 25.72 27.01 -10.03
N GLY A 3 26.20 25.77 -10.20
CA GLY A 3 25.36 24.60 -10.50
C GLY A 3 25.10 24.29 -11.99
N GLY A 4 25.94 24.78 -12.93
CA GLY A 4 25.85 24.44 -14.36
C GLY A 4 24.57 24.92 -15.06
N ILE A 5 24.41 24.59 -16.35
CA ILE A 5 23.25 24.88 -17.20
C ILE A 5 22.30 23.66 -17.29
N HIS A 6 21.00 23.92 -17.36
CA HIS A 6 19.93 22.92 -17.48
C HIS A 6 19.27 22.98 -18.86
N LEU A 7 19.67 22.05 -19.72
CA LEU A 7 19.25 22.03 -21.11
C LEU A 7 17.97 21.21 -21.30
N THR A 8 17.11 21.67 -22.20
CA THR A 8 16.18 20.81 -22.94
C THR A 8 16.61 20.75 -24.39
N GLY A 9 16.54 19.57 -25.00
CA GLY A 9 16.85 19.41 -26.42
C GLY A 9 15.82 18.56 -27.14
N ASP A 10 15.48 18.96 -28.37
CA ASP A 10 14.59 18.21 -29.24
C ASP A 10 14.99 18.34 -30.72
N GLY A 11 14.67 17.29 -31.47
CA GLY A 11 14.88 17.16 -32.90
C GLY A 11 13.65 17.52 -33.72
N ARG A 12 13.87 18.15 -34.88
CA ARG A 12 12.81 18.39 -35.85
C ARG A 12 13.31 18.22 -37.27
N CYS A 13 12.58 17.41 -38.04
CA CYS A 13 12.89 17.16 -39.45
C CYS A 13 12.06 18.05 -40.39
N ASP A 14 12.60 18.29 -41.58
CA ASP A 14 11.95 19.05 -42.66
C ASP A 14 10.80 18.32 -43.34
N SER A 15 10.75 16.98 -43.26
CA SER A 15 9.59 16.19 -43.67
C SER A 15 9.29 15.02 -42.72
N PRO A 16 8.03 14.54 -42.65
CA PRO A 16 7.67 13.37 -41.86
C PRO A 16 8.25 12.07 -42.44
N GLY A 17 8.55 11.11 -41.56
CA GLY A 17 8.98 9.76 -41.96
C GLY A 17 10.46 9.66 -42.35
N HIS A 18 10.81 8.66 -43.15
CA HIS A 18 12.20 8.33 -43.49
C HIS A 18 12.76 9.09 -44.71
N SER A 19 12.10 10.16 -45.15
CA SER A 19 12.47 10.94 -46.36
C SER A 19 13.01 12.33 -46.05
N ALA A 20 13.26 12.66 -44.77
CA ALA A 20 13.78 13.97 -44.39
C ALA A 20 15.18 14.21 -44.97
N LYS A 21 15.38 15.40 -45.54
CA LYS A 21 16.68 15.84 -46.06
C LYS A 21 17.47 16.56 -44.99
N TYR A 22 16.79 17.26 -44.08
CA TYR A 22 17.42 18.01 -43.00
C TYR A 22 16.76 17.69 -41.65
N GLY A 23 17.58 17.41 -40.65
CA GLY A 23 17.18 17.32 -39.25
C GLY A 23 17.82 18.45 -38.47
N GLY A 24 17.01 19.31 -37.86
CA GLY A 24 17.46 20.31 -36.90
C GLY A 24 17.44 19.74 -35.49
N TYR A 25 18.41 20.11 -34.66
CA TYR A 25 18.38 19.87 -33.22
C TYR A 25 18.59 21.21 -32.50
N THR A 26 17.76 21.51 -31.51
CA THR A 26 17.85 22.77 -30.77
C THR A 26 18.00 22.49 -29.29
N VAL A 27 18.87 23.25 -28.61
CA VAL A 27 19.03 23.22 -27.16
C VAL A 27 18.69 24.57 -26.53
N ILE A 28 17.90 24.52 -25.46
CA ILE A 28 17.44 25.70 -24.71
C ILE A 28 17.90 25.57 -23.27
N GLU A 29 18.48 26.64 -22.72
CA GLU A 29 18.67 26.77 -21.27
C GLU A 29 17.34 27.11 -20.60
N GLN A 30 16.87 26.19 -19.76
CA GLN A 30 15.53 26.24 -19.20
C GLN A 30 15.29 27.43 -18.27
N ARG A 31 16.28 27.79 -17.44
CA ARG A 31 16.08 28.83 -16.43
C ARG A 31 15.91 30.23 -17.01
N ILE A 32 16.61 30.52 -18.11
CA ILE A 32 16.56 31.83 -18.77
C ILE A 32 15.73 31.82 -20.05
N ASN A 33 15.22 30.65 -20.45
CA ASN A 33 14.44 30.44 -21.65
C ASN A 33 15.12 31.02 -22.90
N LYS A 34 16.37 30.63 -23.13
CA LYS A 34 17.16 31.05 -24.30
C LYS A 34 17.65 29.85 -25.07
N VAL A 35 17.47 29.91 -26.39
CA VAL A 35 18.14 29.01 -27.33
C VAL A 35 19.64 29.29 -27.21
N LEU A 36 20.40 28.27 -26.85
CA LEU A 36 21.86 28.36 -26.80
C LEU A 36 22.49 27.93 -28.11
N ASP A 37 21.89 26.93 -28.78
CA ASP A 37 22.36 26.46 -30.07
C ASP A 37 21.25 25.76 -30.88
N THR A 38 21.39 25.82 -32.21
CA THR A 38 20.57 25.12 -33.19
C THR A 38 21.46 24.55 -34.29
N GLN A 39 21.52 23.23 -34.38
CA GLN A 39 22.33 22.51 -35.34
C GLN A 39 21.45 21.94 -36.45
N LEU A 40 21.78 22.24 -37.70
CA LEU A 40 21.13 21.67 -38.87
C LEU A 40 22.03 20.57 -39.45
N VAL A 41 21.52 19.35 -39.55
CA VAL A 41 22.23 18.19 -40.08
C VAL A 41 21.53 17.71 -41.34
N GLN A 42 22.24 17.65 -42.46
CA GLN A 42 21.74 17.03 -43.67
C GLN A 42 21.82 15.51 -43.57
N SER A 43 20.81 14.79 -44.06
CA SER A 43 20.73 13.32 -44.01
C SER A 43 21.92 12.59 -44.63
N ASN A 44 22.63 13.23 -45.56
CA ASN A 44 23.81 12.65 -46.23
C ASN A 44 25.10 12.76 -45.39
N GLU A 45 25.10 13.59 -44.35
CA GLU A 45 26.19 13.65 -43.36
C GLU A 45 26.15 12.46 -42.39
N VAL A 46 25.02 11.77 -42.34
CA VAL A 46 24.73 10.67 -41.42
C VAL A 46 24.15 9.47 -42.17
N THR A 47 23.89 8.38 -41.46
CA THR A 47 23.39 7.14 -42.08
C THR A 47 21.89 7.16 -42.37
N SER A 48 21.11 8.03 -41.73
CA SER A 48 19.66 8.14 -41.92
C SER A 48 19.10 9.44 -41.33
N SER A 49 17.87 9.80 -41.71
CA SER A 49 17.15 10.93 -41.10
C SER A 49 17.01 10.81 -39.57
N ASN A 50 16.84 9.59 -39.04
CA ASN A 50 16.78 9.34 -37.59
C ASN A 50 18.13 9.58 -36.89
N ALA A 51 19.24 9.47 -37.61
CA ALA A 51 20.57 9.74 -37.08
C ALA A 51 20.88 11.25 -37.02
N CYS A 52 20.20 12.07 -37.82
CA CYS A 52 20.38 13.54 -37.80
C CYS A 52 20.13 14.12 -36.42
N GLU A 53 19.14 13.60 -35.70
CA GLU A 53 18.78 14.08 -34.37
C GLU A 53 19.89 13.84 -33.35
N LEU A 54 20.44 12.62 -33.31
CA LEU A 54 21.57 12.30 -32.43
C LEU A 54 22.81 13.12 -32.78
N GLU A 55 23.10 13.26 -34.08
CA GLU A 55 24.25 14.03 -34.55
C GLU A 55 24.10 15.52 -34.20
N GLY A 56 22.91 16.09 -34.37
CA GLY A 56 22.62 17.47 -33.98
C GLY A 56 22.84 17.68 -32.48
N LEU A 57 22.38 16.75 -31.63
CA LEU A 57 22.67 16.78 -30.20
C LEU A 57 24.17 16.77 -29.90
N LYS A 58 24.92 15.85 -30.53
CA LYS A 58 26.38 15.74 -30.35
C LYS A 58 27.07 17.07 -30.64
N ARG A 59 26.73 17.68 -31.78
CA ARG A 59 27.27 19.00 -32.17
C ARG A 59 26.94 20.09 -31.16
N CYS A 60 25.69 20.15 -30.69
CA CYS A 60 25.29 21.11 -29.66
C CYS A 60 26.11 20.93 -28.38
N LEU A 61 26.26 19.70 -27.88
CA LEU A 61 27.00 19.46 -26.65
C LEU A 61 28.48 19.77 -26.82
N THR A 62 29.12 19.33 -27.90
CA THR A 62 30.52 19.68 -28.21
C THR A 62 30.74 21.20 -28.25
N LEU A 63 29.84 21.95 -28.91
CA LEU A 63 29.93 23.40 -28.93
C LEU A 63 29.86 23.99 -27.51
N LEU A 64 28.86 23.59 -26.73
CA LEU A 64 28.64 24.15 -25.39
C LEU A 64 29.74 23.76 -24.40
N THR A 65 30.18 22.50 -24.40
CA THR A 65 31.13 21.98 -23.42
C THR A 65 32.59 22.18 -23.81
N GLU A 66 32.95 21.99 -25.09
CA GLU A 66 34.35 22.05 -25.53
C GLU A 66 34.73 23.43 -26.05
N THR A 67 33.83 24.10 -26.80
CA THR A 67 34.14 25.44 -27.35
C THR A 67 33.87 26.56 -26.35
N HIS A 68 32.77 26.47 -25.62
CA HIS A 68 32.34 27.51 -24.68
C HIS A 68 32.60 27.19 -23.21
N GLU A 69 33.17 26.01 -22.92
CA GLU A 69 33.53 25.57 -21.57
C GLU A 69 32.36 25.68 -20.56
N LEU A 70 31.13 25.47 -21.03
CA LEU A 70 29.93 25.50 -20.20
C LEU A 70 29.73 24.16 -19.49
N ASP A 71 29.50 24.23 -18.18
CA ASP A 71 29.10 23.09 -17.37
C ASP A 71 27.61 22.78 -17.59
N VAL A 72 27.30 21.60 -18.13
CA VAL A 72 25.92 21.12 -18.32
C VAL A 72 25.53 20.21 -17.15
N ALA A 73 24.68 20.73 -16.26
CA ALA A 73 24.25 20.00 -15.06
C ALA A 73 23.15 18.97 -15.35
N SER A 74 22.23 19.27 -16.27
CA SER A 74 21.18 18.34 -16.66
C SER A 74 20.71 18.54 -18.09
N MET A 75 20.21 17.45 -18.67
CA MET A 75 19.60 17.46 -19.99
C MET A 75 18.26 16.74 -19.97
N VAL A 76 17.22 17.39 -20.50
CA VAL A 76 15.89 16.79 -20.70
C VAL A 76 15.66 16.58 -22.18
N THR A 77 15.28 15.35 -22.58
CA THR A 77 14.97 15.02 -23.98
C THR A 77 13.74 14.13 -24.08
N ASP A 78 13.28 13.91 -25.30
CA ASP A 78 12.34 12.84 -25.62
C ASP A 78 12.92 11.44 -25.33
N ARG A 79 12.05 10.41 -25.39
CA ARG A 79 12.44 9.00 -25.24
C ARG A 79 13.15 8.45 -26.49
N HIS A 80 14.13 9.17 -27.00
CA HIS A 80 14.95 8.71 -28.12
C HIS A 80 16.08 7.80 -27.64
N LYS A 81 16.02 6.51 -27.99
CA LYS A 81 16.92 5.46 -27.47
C LYS A 81 18.40 5.74 -27.74
N SER A 82 18.71 6.26 -28.92
CA SER A 82 20.10 6.53 -29.32
C SER A 82 20.70 7.71 -28.55
N ILE A 83 19.91 8.76 -28.30
CA ILE A 83 20.29 9.89 -27.45
C ILE A 83 20.51 9.43 -26.01
N ALA A 84 19.56 8.68 -25.43
CA ALA A 84 19.71 8.16 -24.07
C ALA A 84 20.90 7.21 -23.91
N LYS A 85 21.29 6.50 -24.97
CA LYS A 85 22.51 5.69 -25.00
C LYS A 85 23.76 6.59 -25.00
N TYR A 86 23.79 7.56 -25.90
CA TYR A 86 24.90 8.50 -26.02
C TYR A 86 25.16 9.30 -24.73
N LEU A 87 24.11 9.87 -24.13
CA LEU A 87 24.20 10.62 -22.87
C LEU A 87 24.58 9.77 -21.65
N ARG A 88 24.59 8.45 -21.77
CA ARG A 88 25.02 7.53 -20.71
C ARG A 88 26.46 7.06 -20.91
N GLU A 89 26.84 6.80 -22.16
CA GLU A 89 28.08 6.09 -22.49
C GLU A 89 29.20 7.00 -23.02
N GLU A 90 28.84 8.09 -23.71
CA GLU A 90 29.77 8.87 -24.53
C GLU A 90 29.84 10.36 -24.13
N THR A 91 28.98 10.84 -23.23
CA THR A 91 29.06 12.23 -22.77
C THR A 91 30.35 12.48 -22.00
N PRO A 92 31.05 13.60 -22.29
CA PRO A 92 32.34 13.89 -21.69
C PRO A 92 32.22 13.96 -20.17
N HIS A 93 32.93 13.06 -19.50
CA HIS A 93 33.22 13.16 -18.07
C HIS A 93 34.14 14.38 -17.90
N ASN A 94 33.56 15.57 -17.72
CA ASN A 94 34.37 16.75 -17.42
C ASN A 94 34.81 16.65 -15.95
N PRO A 95 36.12 16.60 -15.67
CA PRO A 95 36.66 16.44 -14.30
C PRO A 95 36.30 17.60 -13.36
N HIS A 96 35.71 18.69 -13.88
CA HIS A 96 35.26 19.85 -13.11
C HIS A 96 33.75 19.94 -12.94
N THR A 97 32.96 19.00 -13.49
CA THR A 97 31.50 19.05 -13.42
C THR A 97 30.92 17.75 -12.89
N ALA A 98 29.82 17.84 -12.14
CA ALA A 98 29.08 16.66 -11.73
C ALA A 98 28.56 15.89 -12.96
N GLU A 99 28.40 14.57 -12.83
CA GLU A 99 27.81 13.70 -13.85
C GLU A 99 26.53 14.33 -14.44
N LEU A 100 26.48 14.48 -15.78
CA LEU A 100 25.32 15.02 -16.48
C LEU A 100 24.07 14.21 -16.15
N LYS A 101 23.07 14.86 -15.57
CA LYS A 101 21.79 14.20 -15.25
C LYS A 101 20.86 14.22 -16.47
N HIS A 102 20.67 13.06 -17.09
CA HIS A 102 19.68 12.89 -18.16
C HIS A 102 18.29 12.60 -17.60
N HIS A 103 17.29 13.32 -18.10
CA HIS A 103 15.89 13.15 -17.79
C HIS A 103 15.06 13.01 -19.07
N PHE A 104 13.95 12.27 -18.99
CA PHE A 104 12.95 12.24 -20.05
C PHE A 104 11.88 13.30 -19.80
N ASP A 105 11.33 13.87 -20.86
CA ASP A 105 10.08 14.62 -20.77
C ASP A 105 8.96 13.71 -20.23
N ALA A 106 8.41 14.09 -19.08
CA ALA A 106 7.32 13.38 -18.41
C ALA A 106 6.06 13.27 -19.28
N TRP A 107 5.84 14.22 -20.21
CA TRP A 107 4.70 14.16 -21.13
C TRP A 107 4.76 12.93 -22.05
N HIS A 108 5.94 12.63 -22.59
CA HIS A 108 6.17 11.44 -23.42
C HIS A 108 6.13 10.13 -22.61
N ILE A 109 6.11 10.22 -21.27
CA ILE A 109 5.86 9.08 -20.38
C ILE A 109 4.37 8.88 -20.15
N ALA A 110 3.65 9.96 -19.84
CA ALA A 110 2.27 9.92 -19.42
C ALA A 110 1.29 9.77 -20.60
N LYS A 111 1.58 10.40 -21.74
CA LYS A 111 0.65 10.46 -22.88
C LYS A 111 0.87 9.31 -23.87
N GLY A 112 -0.19 8.58 -24.18
CA GLY A 112 -0.22 7.56 -25.24
C GLY A 112 0.43 6.23 -24.88
N SER A 113 0.88 6.05 -23.63
CA SER A 113 1.26 4.74 -23.11
C SER A 113 0.08 4.13 -22.35
N LYS A 114 -0.24 2.87 -22.63
CA LYS A 114 -1.30 2.16 -21.91
C LYS A 114 -1.10 2.18 -20.37
N PRO A 115 0.13 2.04 -19.84
CA PRO A 115 0.37 2.20 -18.41
C PRO A 115 0.11 3.62 -17.89
N GLY A 116 0.46 4.66 -18.65
CA GLY A 116 0.23 6.05 -18.27
C GLY A 116 -1.26 6.40 -18.18
N GLU A 117 -2.04 5.92 -19.15
CA GLU A 117 -3.51 6.05 -19.13
C GLU A 117 -4.14 5.32 -17.93
N LEU A 118 -3.75 4.06 -17.69
CA LEU A 118 -4.25 3.30 -16.55
C LEU A 118 -3.89 3.94 -15.21
N LEU A 119 -2.66 4.45 -15.08
CA LEU A 119 -2.23 5.15 -13.88
C LEU A 119 -3.05 6.42 -13.67
N ASN A 120 -3.29 7.19 -14.73
CA ASN A 120 -4.14 8.37 -14.67
C ASN A 120 -5.57 8.02 -14.24
N ASP A 121 -6.17 6.97 -14.80
CA ASP A 121 -7.52 6.54 -14.44
C ASP A 121 -7.63 6.11 -12.96
N ILE A 122 -6.60 5.42 -12.45
CA ILE A 122 -6.53 5.02 -11.04
C ILE A 122 -6.38 6.24 -10.13
N LEU A 123 -5.46 7.15 -10.46
CA LEU A 123 -5.15 8.32 -9.63
C LEU A 123 -6.26 9.36 -9.64
N THR A 124 -7.02 9.45 -10.74
CA THR A 124 -8.12 10.41 -10.88
C THR A 124 -9.48 9.84 -10.47
N ASN A 125 -9.55 8.57 -10.06
CA ASN A 125 -10.79 7.93 -9.63
C ASN A 125 -11.40 8.68 -8.42
N PRO A 126 -12.64 9.20 -8.54
CA PRO A 126 -13.26 9.98 -7.47
C PRO A 126 -13.42 9.24 -6.14
N HIS A 127 -13.55 7.91 -6.16
CA HIS A 127 -13.62 7.09 -4.95
C HIS A 127 -12.26 7.00 -4.28
N VAL A 128 -11.21 6.70 -5.04
CA VAL A 128 -9.83 6.65 -4.52
C VAL A 128 -9.44 8.00 -3.91
N LEU A 129 -9.76 9.10 -4.58
CA LEU A 129 -9.49 10.45 -4.06
C LEU A 129 -10.28 10.76 -2.77
N LYS A 130 -11.51 10.26 -2.62
CA LYS A 130 -12.30 10.39 -1.38
C LYS A 130 -11.72 9.53 -0.27
N ASP A 131 -11.28 8.32 -0.58
CA ASP A 131 -10.75 7.36 0.39
C ASP A 131 -9.37 7.81 0.89
N ILE A 132 -8.49 8.28 0.01
CA ILE A 132 -7.16 8.80 0.37
C ILE A 132 -7.26 9.89 1.44
N LYS A 133 -8.26 10.78 1.35
CA LYS A 133 -8.50 11.84 2.35
C LYS A 133 -8.87 11.30 3.73
N LYS A 134 -9.33 10.05 3.81
CA LYS A 134 -9.76 9.37 5.04
C LYS A 134 -8.76 8.32 5.53
N ILE A 135 -7.67 8.08 4.79
CA ILE A 135 -6.64 7.13 5.21
C ILE A 135 -6.01 7.64 6.51
N SER A 136 -6.02 6.80 7.54
CA SER A 136 -5.28 7.03 8.77
C SER A 136 -3.78 6.93 8.50
N SER A 137 -3.04 8.00 8.80
CA SER A 137 -1.58 8.04 8.63
C SER A 137 -0.82 7.30 9.74
N THR A 138 -1.45 7.11 10.90
CA THR A 138 -0.75 6.65 12.12
C THR A 138 -1.26 5.30 12.62
N TYR A 139 -2.57 5.08 12.59
CA TYR A 139 -3.19 3.91 13.22
C TYR A 139 -3.77 2.96 12.19
N GLN A 140 -3.65 1.66 12.45
CA GLN A 140 -4.10 0.58 11.59
C GLN A 140 -5.00 -0.38 12.40
N THR A 141 -5.89 -1.09 11.72
CA THR A 141 -6.84 -2.03 12.37
C THR A 141 -6.25 -3.42 12.63
N SER A 142 -4.96 -3.64 12.34
CA SER A 142 -4.32 -4.96 12.47
C SER A 142 -4.45 -5.57 13.88
N SER A 143 -4.32 -4.75 14.92
CA SER A 143 -4.51 -5.18 16.31
C SER A 143 -5.95 -5.63 16.58
N LEU A 144 -6.94 -4.93 16.01
CA LEU A 144 -8.35 -5.28 16.13
C LEU A 144 -8.66 -6.59 15.40
N GLU A 145 -8.11 -6.79 14.21
CA GLU A 145 -8.28 -8.06 13.47
C GLU A 145 -7.63 -9.26 14.19
N ALA A 146 -6.49 -9.03 14.84
CA ALA A 146 -5.87 -10.03 15.70
C ALA A 146 -6.76 -10.37 16.90
N PHE A 147 -7.43 -9.38 17.49
CA PHE A 147 -8.39 -9.60 18.58
C PHE A 147 -9.63 -10.38 18.09
N HIS A 148 -10.22 -10.03 16.95
CA HIS A 148 -11.34 -10.79 16.37
C HIS A 148 -10.98 -12.25 16.10
N SER A 149 -9.77 -12.49 15.60
CA SER A 149 -9.25 -13.85 15.41
C SER A 149 -9.10 -14.61 16.73
N LEU A 150 -8.74 -13.92 17.82
CA LEU A 150 -8.67 -14.50 19.16
C LEU A 150 -10.06 -14.84 19.71
N ILE A 151 -11.06 -13.95 19.52
CA ILE A 151 -12.44 -14.18 19.99
C ILE A 151 -12.97 -15.51 19.47
N ILE A 152 -12.67 -15.89 18.22
CA ILE A 152 -13.10 -17.16 17.63
C ILE A 152 -12.65 -18.38 18.46
N ARG A 153 -11.52 -18.28 19.19
CA ARG A 153 -11.04 -19.34 20.09
C ARG A 153 -11.89 -19.45 21.37
N PHE A 154 -12.41 -18.33 21.87
CA PHE A 154 -13.22 -18.26 23.08
C PHE A 154 -14.72 -18.46 22.81
N ALA A 155 -15.21 -17.93 21.69
CA ALA A 155 -16.60 -18.02 21.24
C ALA A 155 -16.64 -18.42 19.75
N PRO A 156 -16.54 -19.74 19.44
CA PRO A 156 -16.58 -20.22 18.07
C PRO A 156 -17.90 -19.91 17.37
N LYS A 157 -17.84 -19.52 16.09
CA LYS A 157 -19.03 -19.13 15.31
C LYS A 157 -20.05 -20.25 15.07
N HIS A 158 -19.63 -21.51 15.17
CA HIS A 158 -20.48 -22.68 14.93
C HIS A 158 -21.22 -23.17 16.18
N THR A 159 -20.99 -22.54 17.34
CA THR A 159 -21.63 -22.90 18.60
C THR A 159 -22.48 -21.73 19.07
N GLY A 160 -23.77 -21.96 19.25
CA GLY A 160 -24.66 -20.99 19.89
C GLY A 160 -24.44 -20.98 21.40
N PHE A 161 -24.30 -19.80 21.99
CA PHE A 161 -24.22 -19.60 23.43
C PHE A 161 -25.38 -18.73 23.89
N MET A 162 -25.87 -18.97 25.11
CA MET A 162 -26.77 -18.03 25.80
C MET A 162 -26.07 -16.67 25.97
N TRP A 163 -26.84 -15.58 26.04
CA TRP A 163 -26.30 -14.22 26.05
C TRP A 163 -25.20 -14.02 27.10
N LEU A 164 -25.45 -14.41 28.36
CA LEU A 164 -24.47 -14.24 29.44
C LEU A 164 -23.18 -15.04 29.19
N CYS A 165 -23.31 -16.25 28.64
CA CYS A 165 -22.16 -17.09 28.29
C CYS A 165 -21.34 -16.49 27.13
N GLN A 166 -22.02 -15.93 26.13
CA GLN A 166 -21.41 -15.24 25.01
C GLN A 166 -20.63 -14.01 25.50
N LEU A 167 -21.25 -13.20 26.36
CA LEU A 167 -20.66 -12.01 26.96
C LEU A 167 -19.42 -12.35 27.79
N ALA A 168 -19.52 -13.35 28.69
CA ALA A 168 -18.40 -13.79 29.51
C ALA A 168 -17.21 -14.26 28.67
N ARG A 169 -17.46 -15.00 27.57
CA ARG A 169 -16.40 -15.44 26.64
C ARG A 169 -15.72 -14.26 25.94
N TYR A 170 -16.45 -13.21 25.60
CA TYR A 170 -15.89 -11.99 25.02
C TYR A 170 -15.00 -11.25 26.02
N TYR A 171 -15.43 -11.13 27.28
CA TYR A 171 -14.59 -10.54 28.33
C TYR A 171 -13.34 -11.36 28.61
N LEU A 172 -13.44 -12.69 28.65
CA LEU A 172 -12.26 -13.56 28.79
C LEU A 172 -11.29 -13.40 27.62
N ALA A 173 -11.80 -13.28 26.39
CA ALA A 173 -10.96 -12.99 25.23
C ALA A 173 -10.26 -11.63 25.35
N ALA A 174 -10.97 -10.60 25.82
CA ALA A 174 -10.42 -9.26 26.01
C ALA A 174 -9.31 -9.24 27.08
N LEU A 175 -9.55 -9.87 28.23
CA LEU A 175 -8.54 -10.03 29.28
C LEU A 175 -7.32 -10.79 28.79
N HIS A 176 -7.53 -11.90 28.07
CA HIS A 176 -6.45 -12.65 27.46
C HIS A 176 -5.65 -11.80 26.47
N TYR A 177 -6.31 -11.00 25.63
CA TYR A 177 -5.66 -10.12 24.67
C TYR A 177 -4.82 -9.04 25.36
N ASN A 178 -5.38 -8.36 26.37
CA ASN A 178 -4.70 -7.32 27.11
C ASN A 178 -3.43 -7.84 27.79
N GLU A 179 -3.49 -9.05 28.35
CA GLU A 179 -2.32 -9.67 28.99
C GLU A 179 -1.26 -10.15 27.96
N ASN A 180 -1.66 -10.54 26.74
CA ASN A 180 -0.81 -11.29 25.82
C ASN A 180 -0.48 -10.61 24.48
N SER A 181 -1.07 -9.45 24.17
CA SER A 181 -0.88 -8.75 22.89
C SER A 181 0.55 -8.23 22.72
N ALA A 182 1.10 -7.64 23.79
CA ALA A 182 2.45 -7.05 23.85
C ALA A 182 3.59 -8.06 24.12
N ARG A 183 3.34 -9.37 23.97
CA ARG A 183 4.37 -10.40 24.17
C ARG A 183 5.58 -10.17 23.25
N LEU A 184 6.75 -10.16 23.87
CA LEU A 184 8.05 -10.04 23.20
C LEU A 184 8.34 -11.28 22.35
N GLN A 185 9.27 -11.12 21.41
CA GLN A 185 9.81 -12.23 20.65
C GLN A 185 10.62 -13.15 21.59
N ALA A 186 10.42 -14.46 21.46
CA ALA A 186 11.16 -15.43 22.23
C ALA A 186 12.61 -15.48 21.76
N VAL A 187 13.53 -15.66 22.70
CA VAL A 187 14.97 -15.83 22.44
C VAL A 187 15.43 -17.21 22.89
N THR A 188 16.47 -17.75 22.26
CA THR A 188 17.16 -18.97 22.69
C THR A 188 17.99 -18.71 23.95
N ARG A 189 18.54 -19.76 24.56
CA ARG A 189 19.46 -19.63 25.69
C ARG A 189 20.73 -18.83 25.35
N GLU A 190 21.08 -18.78 24.07
CA GLU A 190 22.22 -18.04 23.52
C GLU A 190 21.86 -16.60 23.12
N GLY A 191 20.62 -16.16 23.41
CA GLY A 191 20.16 -14.79 23.11
C GLY A 191 19.69 -14.58 21.66
N GLN A 192 19.63 -15.63 20.84
CA GLN A 192 19.21 -15.50 19.43
C GLN A 192 17.68 -15.47 19.31
N GLU A 193 17.16 -14.62 18.43
CA GLU A 193 15.73 -14.51 18.15
C GLU A 193 15.14 -15.80 17.56
N ARG A 194 14.00 -16.25 18.10
CA ARG A 194 13.27 -17.41 17.59
C ARG A 194 12.29 -17.04 16.49
N PHE A 195 12.21 -17.91 15.49
CA PHE A 195 11.30 -17.80 14.35
C PHE A 195 10.61 -19.13 14.06
N THR A 196 9.40 -19.06 13.51
CA THR A 196 8.66 -20.19 12.99
C THR A 196 8.45 -20.03 11.49
N ILE A 197 8.71 -21.10 10.73
CA ILE A 197 8.49 -21.12 9.29
C ILE A 197 7.11 -21.72 9.02
N SER A 198 6.29 -21.03 8.22
CA SER A 198 5.01 -21.54 7.71
C SER A 198 5.04 -21.62 6.18
N PHE A 199 4.29 -22.57 5.60
CA PHE A 199 4.18 -22.76 4.16
C PHE A 199 2.73 -22.57 3.70
N PRO A 200 2.29 -21.31 3.45
CA PRO A 200 0.91 -21.05 3.06
C PRO A 200 0.60 -21.59 1.66
N LYS A 201 -0.56 -22.22 1.47
CA LYS A 201 -1.00 -22.80 0.18
C LYS A 201 -0.92 -21.80 -0.98
N PHE A 202 -1.31 -20.55 -0.76
CA PHE A 202 -1.30 -19.50 -1.79
C PHE A 202 0.10 -19.13 -2.28
N LYS A 203 1.14 -19.42 -1.50
CA LYS A 203 2.54 -19.18 -1.84
C LYS A 203 3.18 -20.31 -2.68
N LYS A 204 2.42 -21.33 -3.07
CA LYS A 204 2.83 -22.40 -3.99
C LYS A 204 4.21 -23.00 -3.68
N GLY A 205 4.44 -23.37 -2.42
CA GLY A 205 5.71 -23.98 -1.97
C GLY A 205 6.72 -22.99 -1.38
N GLN A 206 6.52 -21.68 -1.52
CA GLN A 206 7.33 -20.70 -0.79
C GLN A 206 6.89 -20.57 0.68
N HIS A 207 7.81 -20.07 1.51
CA HIS A 207 7.62 -19.98 2.95
C HIS A 207 7.33 -18.55 3.44
N SER A 208 6.89 -18.45 4.69
CA SER A 208 6.79 -17.20 5.44
C SER A 208 7.37 -17.42 6.83
N VAL A 209 8.34 -16.59 7.18
CA VAL A 209 8.95 -16.58 8.51
C VAL A 209 8.11 -15.71 9.43
N ARG A 210 7.81 -16.20 10.63
CA ARG A 210 7.05 -15.48 11.66
C ARG A 210 7.88 -15.41 12.93
N LYS A 211 7.84 -14.26 13.61
CA LYS A 211 8.45 -14.09 14.93
C LYS A 211 7.73 -15.01 15.93
N GLU A 212 8.48 -15.89 16.59
CA GLU A 212 7.92 -16.70 17.66
C GLU A 212 7.86 -15.86 18.93
N LYS A 213 6.69 -15.72 19.55
CA LYS A 213 6.51 -14.91 20.77
C LYS A 213 6.74 -15.75 22.02
N THR A 214 7.05 -15.10 23.14
CA THR A 214 7.12 -15.77 24.46
C THR A 214 5.80 -16.51 24.77
N PRO A 215 5.82 -17.54 25.64
CA PRO A 215 4.60 -18.24 26.07
C PRO A 215 3.52 -17.28 26.57
N ALA A 216 2.25 -17.65 26.35
CA ALA A 216 1.12 -16.89 26.85
C ALA A 216 1.04 -16.99 28.38
N LYS A 217 0.62 -15.90 29.01
CA LYS A 217 0.34 -15.83 30.45
C LYS A 217 -1.18 -15.83 30.68
N TYR A 218 -1.58 -16.31 31.84
CA TYR A 218 -2.97 -16.51 32.24
C TYR A 218 -3.25 -15.96 33.64
N LYS A 219 -2.53 -14.91 34.07
CA LYS A 219 -2.73 -14.31 35.40
C LYS A 219 -4.16 -13.80 35.58
N TYR A 220 -4.79 -13.31 34.51
CA TYR A 220 -6.19 -12.92 34.57
C TYR A 220 -7.12 -14.03 35.08
N THR A 221 -6.83 -15.32 34.83
CA THR A 221 -7.70 -16.41 35.32
C THR A 221 -7.56 -16.62 36.82
N THR A 222 -6.35 -16.47 37.37
CA THR A 222 -6.15 -16.59 38.82
C THR A 222 -6.80 -15.41 39.54
N ASN A 223 -6.63 -14.19 39.02
CA ASN A 223 -7.26 -12.99 39.58
C ASN A 223 -8.80 -13.12 39.60
N ILE A 224 -9.44 -13.58 38.53
CA ILE A 224 -10.90 -13.77 38.49
C ILE A 224 -11.35 -14.77 39.57
N LEU A 225 -10.62 -15.86 39.77
CA LEU A 225 -10.97 -16.87 40.78
C LEU A 225 -10.79 -16.31 42.20
N GLU A 226 -9.70 -15.60 42.45
CA GLU A 226 -9.44 -14.94 43.73
C GLU A 226 -10.52 -13.89 44.05
N ASP A 227 -10.85 -13.02 43.09
CA ASP A 227 -11.90 -12.00 43.23
C ASP A 227 -13.28 -12.63 43.50
N LEU A 228 -13.59 -13.74 42.83
CA LEU A 228 -14.85 -14.47 43.04
C LEU A 228 -14.92 -15.07 44.45
N LEU A 229 -13.83 -15.71 44.91
CA LEU A 229 -13.75 -16.29 46.25
C LEU A 229 -13.83 -15.21 47.34
N GLN A 230 -13.20 -14.06 47.11
CA GLN A 230 -13.27 -12.92 48.02
C GLN A 230 -14.70 -12.37 48.08
N ALA A 231 -15.34 -12.11 46.93
CA ALA A 231 -16.72 -11.61 46.89
C ALA A 231 -17.72 -12.56 47.57
N TYR A 232 -17.53 -13.88 47.42
CA TYR A 232 -18.33 -14.86 48.13
C TYR A 232 -18.09 -14.83 49.64
N SER A 233 -16.84 -14.67 50.06
CA SER A 233 -16.47 -14.59 51.49
C SER A 233 -17.01 -13.32 52.15
N ASP A 234 -17.05 -12.21 51.40
CA ASP A 234 -17.57 -10.92 51.89
C ASP A 234 -19.10 -10.97 52.08
N SER A 235 -19.85 -11.42 51.06
CA SER A 235 -21.30 -11.66 51.18
C SER A 235 -21.81 -12.52 50.03
N PRO A 236 -22.23 -13.77 50.30
CA PRO A 236 -22.85 -14.64 49.30
C PRO A 236 -24.12 -14.04 48.69
N GLN A 237 -24.88 -13.28 49.50
CA GLN A 237 -26.12 -12.64 49.06
C GLN A 237 -25.83 -11.51 48.06
N ASN A 238 -24.87 -10.64 48.35
CA ASN A 238 -24.49 -9.55 47.45
C ASN A 238 -23.94 -10.08 46.12
N LEU A 239 -23.13 -11.16 46.17
CA LEU A 239 -22.64 -11.81 44.96
C LEU A 239 -23.79 -12.39 44.11
N ARG A 240 -24.80 -12.97 44.75
CA ARG A 240 -25.98 -13.48 44.04
C ARG A 240 -26.78 -12.37 43.38
N GLU A 241 -26.96 -11.25 44.08
CA GLU A 241 -27.67 -10.07 43.58
C GLU A 241 -26.93 -9.45 42.38
N SER A 242 -25.60 -9.32 42.44
CA SER A 242 -24.82 -8.79 41.32
C SER A 242 -24.87 -9.69 40.07
N ILE A 243 -24.85 -11.02 40.25
CA ILE A 243 -25.05 -11.97 39.14
C ILE A 243 -26.44 -11.80 38.51
N GLN A 244 -27.47 -11.58 39.34
CA GLN A 244 -28.83 -11.38 38.85
C GLN A 244 -28.97 -10.03 38.12
N GLU A 245 -28.32 -8.98 38.60
CA GLU A 245 -28.30 -7.67 37.94
C GLU A 245 -27.75 -7.77 36.52
N VAL A 246 -26.65 -8.52 36.31
CA VAL A 246 -26.11 -8.76 34.96
C VAL A 246 -27.10 -9.56 34.11
N ARG A 247 -27.73 -10.60 34.66
CA ARG A 247 -28.74 -11.39 33.93
C ARG A 247 -29.94 -10.55 33.47
N ASN A 248 -30.33 -9.55 34.25
CA ASN A 248 -31.45 -8.66 33.92
C ASN A 248 -31.14 -7.75 32.72
N GLN A 249 -29.88 -7.65 32.27
CA GLN A 249 -29.48 -6.89 31.09
C GLN A 249 -29.57 -7.72 29.79
N GLU A 250 -30.04 -8.98 29.84
CA GLU A 250 -30.22 -9.79 28.64
C GLU A 250 -31.18 -9.11 27.66
N PRO A 251 -30.77 -8.84 26.40
CA PRO A 251 -31.61 -8.21 25.41
C PRO A 251 -32.76 -9.14 25.02
N GLN A 252 -33.89 -8.54 24.64
CA GLN A 252 -35.02 -9.29 24.14
C GLN A 252 -34.65 -10.05 22.85
N PRO A 253 -35.18 -11.28 22.66
CA PRO A 253 -35.04 -11.99 21.40
C PRO A 253 -35.49 -11.15 20.21
N LEU A 254 -34.84 -11.33 19.06
CA LEU A 254 -35.16 -10.58 17.83
C LEU A 254 -36.63 -10.72 17.41
N ALA A 255 -37.25 -11.85 17.76
CA ALA A 255 -38.63 -12.14 17.44
C ALA A 255 -39.63 -11.45 18.39
N SER A 256 -39.21 -10.82 19.48
CA SER A 256 -40.12 -10.29 20.51
C SER A 256 -41.07 -9.20 20.01
N GLU A 257 -40.75 -8.53 18.91
CA GLU A 257 -41.61 -7.50 18.28
C GLU A 257 -42.56 -8.06 17.22
N MET A 258 -42.48 -9.37 16.91
CA MET A 258 -43.31 -10.03 15.91
C MET A 258 -44.62 -10.52 16.53
N ASP A 259 -45.67 -10.61 15.71
CA ASP A 259 -46.95 -11.20 16.14
C ASP A 259 -46.79 -12.71 16.31
N HIS A 260 -47.02 -13.20 17.53
CA HIS A 260 -46.88 -14.62 17.87
C HIS A 260 -48.26 -15.25 18.03
N PRO A 261 -48.55 -16.36 17.33
CA PRO A 261 -49.76 -17.11 17.61
C PRO A 261 -49.71 -17.66 19.05
N ASP A 262 -50.85 -17.72 19.70
CA ASP A 262 -50.96 -18.39 20.99
C ASP A 262 -50.53 -19.86 20.88
N LYS A 263 -50.07 -20.44 22.01
CA LYS A 263 -49.54 -21.80 22.08
C LYS A 263 -50.51 -22.83 21.49
N ASP A 264 -51.80 -22.70 21.76
CA ASP A 264 -52.81 -23.66 21.27
C ASP A 264 -53.01 -23.53 19.75
N GLU A 265 -52.96 -22.31 19.20
CA GLU A 265 -52.96 -22.04 17.77
C GLU A 265 -51.73 -22.63 17.08
N ALA A 266 -50.54 -22.40 17.64
CA ALA A 266 -49.29 -22.92 17.11
C ALA A 266 -49.26 -24.45 17.08
N VAL A 267 -49.71 -25.10 18.16
CA VAL A 267 -49.78 -26.57 18.26
C VAL A 267 -50.81 -27.13 17.28
N ARG A 268 -51.97 -26.49 17.12
CA ARG A 268 -52.99 -26.92 16.14
C ARG A 268 -52.46 -26.81 14.71
N ARG A 269 -51.82 -25.70 14.33
CA ARG A 269 -51.18 -25.52 13.02
C ARG A 269 -50.07 -26.55 12.76
N HIS A 270 -49.29 -26.92 13.78
CA HIS A 270 -48.25 -27.93 13.63
C HIS A 270 -48.83 -29.34 13.41
N ARG A 271 -49.95 -29.67 14.06
CA ARG A 271 -50.60 -30.99 13.97
C ARG A 271 -51.48 -31.15 12.72
N CYS A 272 -52.05 -30.07 12.20
CA CYS A 272 -52.86 -30.08 10.99
C CYS A 272 -51.99 -29.79 9.75
N ARG A 273 -51.83 -30.78 8.84
CA ARG A 273 -51.12 -30.61 7.55
C ARG A 273 -51.86 -29.71 6.54
N PHE A 274 -53.13 -29.41 6.78
CA PHE A 274 -53.95 -28.59 5.89
C PHE A 274 -54.15 -27.22 6.54
N ILE A 275 -53.63 -26.18 5.89
CA ILE A 275 -53.97 -24.79 6.20
C ILE A 275 -55.43 -24.61 5.78
N ASN A 276 -56.27 -24.12 6.70
CA ASN A 276 -57.67 -23.79 6.43
C ASN A 276 -57.77 -22.96 5.13
N GLN A 277 -58.50 -23.49 4.13
CA GLN A 277 -59.07 -22.71 3.03
C GLN A 277 -60.16 -21.77 3.56
#